data_AF-A0A4R6PXJ2-F1
#
_entry.id   AF-A0A4R6PXJ2-F1
#
_cell.length_a   1.000
_cell.length_b   1.000
_cell.length_c   1.000
_cell.angle_alpha   90.00
_cell.angle_beta   90.00
_cell.angle_gamma   90.00
#
_symmetry.space_group_name_H-M   'P 1'
#
loop_
_entity.id
_entity.type
_entity.pdbx_description
1 polymer ?
#
loop_
_entity_poly.entity_id
_entity_poly.type
_entity_poly.pdbx_seq_one_letter_code
_entity_poly.pdbx_strand_id
1 'polypeptide(L)'
;MNRKLNVVIVTLLVAILVMAAAVIAVVVTTDGGAGTKSSSARSESKADNSAESDITQRQKAFGTWTNAEKYYSYNYLTENLAGSSLVVFGSSEFNHGNNTRYFPKKLFAKTNVNPMLIGNAYNQSLSLATYLGALESKMKNRKVVLLLSPSWFYWGGVSQYHYNLRFSEIMYLDLMKNKDVPLASKKYIAERSESLITDAGILARVRRYNSIFIQGKSSAVDKKYIARRMKALNKAADSAAAVAMTKDDITSIPKDKFTYNKSFVPDWKNLVSSAVAEDKGKRNNPYYIDDERYQKKYSAQVAYSKGSQKNMSFEYSPEYKDLRCFLDICKACKIKALLVELPMNGYWYDMTGLDAGKRRIFVKKVDKIAAAYGAATASFTKQEYSKYFMLDTVHLAGKGWTLINKKIYNFAAR
;
A
#
# COMPACT_ATOMS: atom_id res chain seq x y z
N MET A 1 -29.92 24.32 -19.72
CA MET A 1 -29.07 24.20 -18.51
C MET A 1 -28.43 22.80 -18.33
N ASN A 2 -28.56 21.85 -19.28
CA ASN A 2 -28.65 20.43 -18.92
C ASN A 2 -27.39 19.57 -19.19
N ARG A 3 -26.23 20.14 -19.53
CA ARG A 3 -25.00 19.34 -19.77
C ARG A 3 -24.19 18.97 -18.52
N LYS A 4 -24.31 19.72 -17.40
CA LYS A 4 -23.60 19.39 -16.15
C LYS A 4 -24.26 18.25 -15.37
N LEU A 5 -25.59 18.10 -15.45
CA LEU A 5 -26.34 17.09 -14.69
C LEU A 5 -26.03 15.67 -15.18
N ASN A 6 -25.97 15.46 -16.50
CA ASN A 6 -25.73 14.14 -17.10
C ASN A 6 -24.36 13.55 -16.72
N VAL A 7 -23.33 14.38 -16.52
CA VAL A 7 -21.98 13.90 -16.10
C VAL A 7 -22.01 13.34 -14.68
N VAL A 8 -22.77 13.97 -13.77
CA VAL A 8 -22.97 13.47 -12.40
C VAL A 8 -23.76 12.16 -12.43
N ILE A 9 -24.85 12.10 -13.22
CA ILE A 9 -25.70 10.90 -13.36
C ILE A 9 -24.91 9.70 -13.91
N VAL A 10 -24.12 9.88 -14.98
CA VAL A 10 -23.27 8.80 -15.52
C VAL A 10 -22.20 8.35 -14.53
N THR A 11 -21.64 9.26 -13.73
CA THR A 11 -20.66 8.91 -12.69
C THR A 11 -21.29 8.12 -11.54
N LEU A 12 -22.55 8.40 -11.17
CA LEU A 12 -23.29 7.57 -10.19
C LEU A 12 -23.70 6.21 -10.77
N LEU A 13 -24.16 6.14 -12.02
CA LEU A 13 -24.61 4.88 -12.63
C LEU A 13 -23.49 3.82 -12.69
N VAL A 14 -22.25 4.23 -12.98
CA VAL A 14 -21.08 3.34 -12.96
C VAL A 14 -20.76 2.83 -11.53
N ALA A 15 -21.10 3.60 -10.49
CA ALA A 15 -20.95 3.16 -9.09
C ALA A 15 -22.08 2.21 -8.65
N ILE A 16 -23.31 2.41 -9.15
CA ILE A 16 -24.49 1.61 -8.80
C ILE A 16 -24.42 0.20 -9.43
N LEU A 17 -23.92 0.08 -10.66
CA LEU A 17 -23.78 -1.19 -11.39
C LEU A 17 -22.81 -2.22 -10.75
N VAL A 18 -22.08 -1.84 -9.69
CA VAL A 18 -21.18 -2.74 -8.96
C VAL A 18 -21.86 -3.44 -7.77
N MET A 19 -23.09 -3.05 -7.39
CA MET A 19 -23.75 -3.53 -6.16
C MET A 19 -24.84 -4.60 -6.36
N ALA A 20 -25.03 -5.14 -7.56
CA ALA A 20 -26.13 -6.06 -7.89
C ALA A 20 -25.66 -7.51 -8.17
N ALA A 21 -25.04 -8.18 -7.18
CA ALA A 21 -24.65 -9.59 -7.27
C ALA A 21 -24.47 -10.28 -5.89
N ALA A 22 -25.57 -10.52 -5.16
CA ALA A 22 -25.57 -11.30 -3.91
C ALA A 22 -26.95 -11.92 -3.61
N VAL A 23 -26.97 -13.04 -2.85
CA VAL A 23 -28.13 -13.92 -2.54
C VAL A 23 -28.62 -14.62 -3.83
N ILE A 24 -28.69 -15.96 -3.98
CA ILE A 24 -29.31 -17.10 -3.24
C ILE A 24 -28.43 -18.37 -3.55
N ALA A 25 -28.31 -19.49 -2.82
CA ALA A 25 -29.04 -20.14 -1.69
C ALA A 25 -28.07 -20.81 -0.66
N VAL A 26 -28.59 -21.74 0.16
CA VAL A 26 -27.85 -22.77 0.95
C VAL A 26 -28.62 -24.09 0.89
N VAL A 27 -27.94 -25.23 0.68
CA VAL A 27 -28.41 -26.61 1.01
C VAL A 27 -27.19 -27.46 1.49
N VAL A 28 -27.45 -28.51 2.26
CA VAL A 28 -26.50 -29.32 3.05
C VAL A 28 -26.24 -30.70 2.44
N THR A 29 -25.02 -31.24 2.62
CA THR A 29 -24.76 -32.70 2.78
C THR A 29 -23.74 -32.94 3.91
N THR A 30 -23.70 -34.17 4.43
CA THR A 30 -22.90 -34.61 5.59
C THR A 30 -21.88 -35.69 5.25
N ASP A 31 -21.09 -36.09 6.26
CA ASP A 31 -20.16 -37.24 6.29
C ASP A 31 -18.91 -37.13 5.39
N GLY A 32 -17.78 -37.78 5.72
CA GLY A 32 -17.45 -38.58 6.91
C GLY A 32 -16.09 -39.29 6.75
N GLY A 33 -15.65 -40.06 7.76
CA GLY A 33 -14.50 -40.95 7.66
C GLY A 33 -13.15 -40.40 8.17
N ALA A 34 -12.22 -41.30 8.50
CA ALA A 34 -10.95 -40.98 9.17
C ALA A 34 -9.79 -41.93 8.78
N GLY A 35 -8.55 -41.49 9.02
CA GLY A 35 -7.31 -42.27 8.82
C GLY A 35 -6.71 -42.17 7.41
N THR A 36 -5.47 -42.59 7.16
CA THR A 36 -4.48 -43.25 8.04
C THR A 36 -3.05 -42.67 7.83
N LYS A 37 -1.99 -43.35 8.30
CA LYS A 37 -0.61 -42.79 8.42
C LYS A 37 0.42 -43.42 7.48
N SER A 38 1.35 -42.59 7.01
CA SER A 38 2.81 -42.80 6.88
C SER A 38 3.40 -44.08 6.23
N SER A 39 4.18 -43.88 5.17
CA SER A 39 5.64 -44.18 5.10
C SER A 39 6.24 -43.35 3.95
N SER A 40 7.42 -42.70 3.98
CA SER A 40 8.72 -42.88 4.66
C SER A 40 9.74 -43.76 3.91
N ALA A 41 10.35 -43.20 2.87
CA ALA A 41 11.66 -43.59 2.35
C ALA A 41 12.48 -42.32 2.06
N ARG A 42 13.79 -42.33 2.38
CA ARG A 42 14.69 -41.18 2.23
C ARG A 42 16.05 -41.66 1.76
N SER A 43 16.55 -41.12 0.65
CA SER A 43 17.92 -41.33 0.17
C SER A 43 18.68 -40.02 0.03
N GLU A 44 19.98 -40.11 0.33
CA GLU A 44 21.10 -39.28 -0.16
C GLU A 44 20.99 -37.75 -0.14
N SER A 45 21.72 -37.15 0.80
CA SER A 45 21.90 -35.71 0.94
C SER A 45 22.83 -35.13 -0.13
N LYS A 46 22.26 -34.48 -1.14
CA LYS A 46 22.95 -33.37 -1.84
C LYS A 46 23.20 -32.23 -0.84
N ALA A 47 24.29 -31.48 -1.03
CA ALA A 47 24.62 -30.34 -0.18
C ALA A 47 23.47 -29.32 -0.16
N ASP A 48 22.82 -29.16 1.00
CA ASP A 48 21.59 -28.38 1.10
C ASP A 48 21.89 -26.87 1.12
N ASN A 49 21.91 -26.29 -0.06
CA ASN A 49 22.00 -24.84 -0.28
C ASN A 49 20.66 -24.11 0.00
N SER A 50 19.61 -24.83 0.43
CA SER A 50 18.42 -24.18 0.96
C SER A 50 18.68 -23.69 2.39
N ALA A 51 18.02 -22.61 2.74
CA ALA A 51 17.94 -22.09 4.09
C ALA A 51 16.48 -22.00 4.48
N GLU A 52 16.24 -22.39 5.72
CA GLU A 52 14.96 -22.21 6.39
C GLU A 52 14.78 -20.72 6.76
N SER A 53 13.55 -20.23 6.68
CA SER A 53 13.18 -18.87 7.08
C SER A 53 12.47 -18.86 8.43
N ASP A 54 12.49 -17.71 9.10
CA ASP A 54 11.68 -17.43 10.29
C ASP A 54 10.18 -17.23 9.96
N ILE A 55 9.82 -17.31 8.68
CA ILE A 55 8.47 -17.10 8.15
C ILE A 55 7.87 -18.41 7.63
N THR A 56 6.55 -18.52 7.72
CA THR A 56 5.78 -19.58 7.07
C THR A 56 5.44 -19.24 5.62
N GLN A 57 5.16 -20.25 4.80
CA GLN A 57 4.69 -20.05 3.41
C GLN A 57 3.43 -19.16 3.38
N ARG A 58 2.48 -19.41 4.29
CA ARG A 58 1.26 -18.59 4.47
C ARG A 58 1.58 -17.14 4.81
N GLN A 59 2.52 -16.86 5.72
CA GLN A 59 2.91 -15.49 6.06
C GLN A 59 3.52 -14.74 4.86
N LYS A 60 4.35 -15.40 4.04
CA LYS A 60 4.90 -14.80 2.80
C LYS A 60 3.81 -14.49 1.77
N ALA A 61 2.82 -15.37 1.65
CA ALA A 61 1.68 -15.18 0.77
C ALA A 61 0.76 -14.04 1.27
N PHE A 62 0.40 -14.02 2.56
CA PHE A 62 -0.37 -12.95 3.19
C PHE A 62 0.35 -11.60 3.10
N GLY A 63 1.67 -11.58 3.34
CA GLY A 63 2.51 -10.37 3.21
C GLY A 63 2.35 -9.68 1.85
N THR A 64 2.20 -10.47 0.78
CA THR A 64 2.07 -9.97 -0.60
C THR A 64 0.65 -10.06 -1.19
N TRP A 65 -0.35 -10.48 -0.40
CA TRP A 65 -1.77 -10.41 -0.73
C TRP A 65 -2.25 -8.95 -0.69
N THR A 66 -3.13 -8.57 -1.63
CA THR A 66 -3.49 -7.16 -1.90
C THR A 66 -4.98 -6.85 -1.70
N ASN A 67 -5.73 -7.77 -1.09
CA ASN A 67 -7.15 -7.57 -0.76
C ASN A 67 -7.32 -6.46 0.29
N ALA A 68 -8.43 -5.72 0.25
CA ALA A 68 -8.65 -4.57 1.12
C ALA A 68 -8.78 -4.94 2.61
N GLU A 69 -9.43 -6.07 2.93
CA GLU A 69 -9.76 -6.45 4.31
C GLU A 69 -8.51 -6.72 5.17
N LYS A 70 -7.43 -7.19 4.52
CA LYS A 70 -6.10 -7.30 5.13
C LYS A 70 -5.66 -6.01 5.81
N TYR A 71 -5.94 -4.85 5.21
CA TYR A 71 -5.43 -3.56 5.70
C TYR A 71 -6.27 -2.99 6.87
N TYR A 72 -7.41 -3.60 7.18
CA TYR A 72 -8.28 -3.20 8.28
C TYR A 72 -8.16 -4.13 9.50
N SER A 73 -7.79 -5.40 9.34
CA SER A 73 -7.47 -6.29 10.48
C SER A 73 -6.07 -6.01 11.05
N TYR A 74 -6.03 -5.38 12.22
CA TYR A 74 -4.81 -5.22 13.01
C TYR A 74 -4.25 -6.58 13.50
N ASN A 75 -5.11 -7.53 13.89
CA ASN A 75 -4.66 -8.84 14.37
C ASN A 75 -3.99 -9.64 13.25
N TYR A 76 -4.63 -9.84 12.10
CA TYR A 76 -4.01 -10.58 11.00
C TYR A 76 -2.72 -9.92 10.50
N LEU A 77 -2.65 -8.58 10.44
CA LEU A 77 -1.40 -7.89 10.11
C LEU A 77 -0.30 -8.20 11.13
N THR A 78 -0.57 -8.09 12.43
CA THR A 78 0.43 -8.28 13.48
C THR A 78 0.84 -9.74 13.72
N GLU A 79 -0.07 -10.70 13.53
CA GLU A 79 0.22 -12.14 13.53
C GLU A 79 1.11 -12.58 12.34
N ASN A 80 1.05 -11.85 11.23
CA ASN A 80 1.85 -12.12 10.03
C ASN A 80 3.10 -11.21 9.90
N LEU A 81 3.36 -10.33 10.87
CA LEU A 81 4.63 -9.61 11.00
C LEU A 81 5.69 -10.51 11.67
N ALA A 82 6.22 -11.45 10.87
CA ALA A 82 7.41 -12.25 11.22
C ALA A 82 8.67 -11.38 11.41
N GLY A 83 9.75 -11.97 11.94
CA GLY A 83 10.98 -11.27 12.31
C GLY A 83 11.65 -10.53 11.16
N SER A 84 11.74 -11.18 10.00
CA SER A 84 12.30 -10.63 8.77
C SER A 84 11.38 -9.67 7.99
N SER A 85 10.08 -9.58 8.34
CA SER A 85 9.08 -8.83 7.56
C SER A 85 9.43 -7.36 7.35
N LEU A 86 9.70 -6.98 6.09
CA LEU A 86 9.90 -5.59 5.68
C LEU A 86 8.55 -4.95 5.35
N VAL A 87 8.11 -3.94 6.11
CA VAL A 87 6.87 -3.22 5.77
C VAL A 87 7.11 -2.32 4.56
N VAL A 88 6.23 -2.44 3.56
CA VAL A 88 6.24 -1.65 2.32
C VAL A 88 4.89 -0.95 2.17
N PHE A 89 4.87 0.34 2.45
CA PHE A 89 3.68 1.19 2.33
C PHE A 89 3.52 1.74 0.91
N GLY A 90 2.27 1.91 0.47
CA GLY A 90 1.89 2.40 -0.86
C GLY A 90 0.39 2.68 -0.97
N SER A 91 -0.15 2.71 -2.19
CA SER A 91 -1.52 3.10 -2.50
C SER A 91 -2.12 2.25 -3.62
N SER A 92 -2.54 2.84 -4.75
CA SER A 92 -3.15 2.11 -5.88
C SER A 92 -2.17 1.26 -6.68
N GLU A 93 -0.86 1.40 -6.44
CA GLU A 93 0.20 0.64 -7.12
C GLU A 93 0.05 -0.86 -6.84
N PHE A 94 -0.27 -1.25 -5.60
CA PHE A 94 -0.43 -2.67 -5.24
C PHE A 94 -1.60 -3.38 -5.96
N ASN A 95 -2.54 -2.60 -6.52
CA ASN A 95 -3.64 -3.13 -7.34
C ASN A 95 -3.26 -3.25 -8.83
N HIS A 96 -2.03 -2.87 -9.22
CA HIS A 96 -1.60 -2.77 -10.62
C HIS A 96 -0.41 -3.68 -10.94
N GLY A 97 -0.65 -4.64 -11.85
CA GLY A 97 0.34 -5.61 -12.27
C GLY A 97 0.60 -6.73 -11.25
N ASN A 98 -0.25 -6.88 -10.23
CA ASN A 98 -0.14 -7.91 -9.19
C ASN A 98 -0.24 -9.36 -9.69
N ASN A 99 -0.78 -9.57 -10.89
CA ASN A 99 -0.75 -10.81 -11.65
C ASN A 99 0.60 -11.09 -12.35
N THR A 100 1.45 -10.08 -12.58
CA THR A 100 2.70 -10.21 -13.35
C THR A 100 3.86 -10.82 -12.55
N ARG A 101 4.84 -11.39 -13.26
CA ARG A 101 6.10 -11.91 -12.70
C ARG A 101 6.97 -10.85 -12.00
N TYR A 102 6.71 -9.56 -12.22
CA TYR A 102 7.53 -8.45 -11.73
C TYR A 102 7.06 -7.89 -10.38
N PHE A 103 5.82 -8.19 -9.98
CA PHE A 103 5.23 -7.75 -8.72
C PHE A 103 5.90 -8.43 -7.51
N PRO A 104 5.97 -7.79 -6.31
CA PRO A 104 6.63 -8.36 -5.13
C PRO A 104 6.26 -9.82 -4.83
N LYS A 105 4.98 -10.22 -4.97
CA LYS A 105 4.50 -11.60 -4.75
C LYS A 105 5.29 -12.64 -5.56
N LYS A 106 5.51 -12.40 -6.85
CA LYS A 106 6.17 -13.36 -7.75
C LYS A 106 7.68 -13.12 -7.81
N LEU A 107 8.15 -11.87 -7.76
CA LEU A 107 9.57 -11.54 -7.87
C LEU A 107 10.36 -12.01 -6.62
N PHE A 108 9.83 -11.82 -5.42
CA PHE A 108 10.50 -12.22 -4.17
C PHE A 108 10.22 -13.67 -3.75
N ALA A 109 9.46 -14.44 -4.56
CA ALA A 109 9.01 -15.79 -4.23
C ALA A 109 10.14 -16.79 -3.92
N LYS A 110 11.34 -16.59 -4.49
CA LYS A 110 12.54 -17.42 -4.23
C LYS A 110 13.62 -16.74 -3.37
N THR A 111 13.33 -15.56 -2.82
CA THR A 111 14.28 -14.75 -2.04
C THR A 111 13.93 -14.77 -0.54
N ASN A 112 14.92 -14.45 0.30
CA ASN A 112 14.73 -14.15 1.73
C ASN A 112 13.91 -12.87 1.99
N VAL A 113 13.70 -12.01 0.99
CA VAL A 113 12.88 -10.80 1.15
C VAL A 113 11.43 -11.19 1.41
N ASN A 114 10.90 -10.71 2.54
CA ASN A 114 9.51 -10.91 2.95
C ASN A 114 8.81 -9.54 3.09
N PRO A 115 8.24 -8.98 2.02
CA PRO A 115 7.58 -7.69 2.11
C PRO A 115 6.14 -7.85 2.62
N MET A 116 5.82 -7.16 3.72
CA MET A 116 4.46 -6.90 4.15
C MET A 116 3.96 -5.65 3.40
N LEU A 117 3.29 -5.87 2.26
CA LEU A 117 2.64 -4.80 1.50
C LEU A 117 1.44 -4.28 2.30
N ILE A 118 1.36 -2.96 2.52
CA ILE A 118 0.23 -2.31 3.21
C ILE A 118 -0.16 -1.05 2.45
N GLY A 119 -1.36 -1.04 1.87
CA GLY A 119 -1.87 0.12 1.14
C GLY A 119 -2.89 -0.25 0.05
N ASN A 120 -3.83 0.65 -0.19
CA ASN A 120 -4.82 0.54 -1.25
C ASN A 120 -5.02 1.93 -1.88
N ALA A 121 -5.68 2.00 -3.03
CA ALA A 121 -5.93 3.26 -3.74
C ALA A 121 -6.46 4.34 -2.79
N TYR A 122 -5.84 5.53 -2.84
CA TYR A 122 -6.08 6.69 -1.97
C TYR A 122 -5.51 6.65 -0.55
N ASN A 123 -4.78 5.59 -0.15
CA ASN A 123 -3.86 5.74 0.98
C ASN A 123 -2.77 6.77 0.60
N GLN A 124 -2.49 7.67 1.54
CA GLN A 124 -1.47 8.74 1.49
C GLN A 124 -0.80 8.87 2.87
N SER A 125 0.23 9.70 3.01
CA SER A 125 1.16 9.71 4.15
C SER A 125 0.47 9.77 5.51
N LEU A 126 -0.62 10.54 5.67
CA LEU A 126 -1.38 10.63 6.93
C LEU A 126 -1.95 9.27 7.38
N SER A 127 -2.55 8.53 6.44
CA SER A 127 -3.10 7.19 6.72
C SER A 127 -1.98 6.17 6.98
N LEU A 128 -0.86 6.29 6.25
CA LEU A 128 0.27 5.38 6.35
C LEU A 128 1.10 5.63 7.63
N ALA A 129 1.15 6.88 8.12
CA ALA A 129 1.69 7.26 9.42
C ALA A 129 0.84 6.71 10.58
N THR A 130 -0.48 6.75 10.42
CA THR A 130 -1.43 6.13 11.36
C THR A 130 -1.19 4.62 11.46
N TYR A 131 -1.03 3.95 10.32
CA TYR A 131 -0.80 2.50 10.26
C TYR A 131 0.58 2.12 10.78
N LEU A 132 1.63 2.91 10.46
CA LEU A 132 2.97 2.75 11.02
C LEU A 132 2.94 2.83 12.55
N GLY A 133 2.40 3.91 13.12
CA GLY A 133 2.38 4.11 14.58
C GLY A 133 1.50 3.10 15.35
N ALA A 134 0.54 2.46 14.68
CA ALA A 134 -0.20 1.33 15.24
C ALA A 134 0.64 0.04 15.24
N LEU A 135 1.31 -0.27 14.13
CA LEU A 135 1.98 -1.56 13.89
C LEU A 135 3.43 -1.62 14.39
N GLU A 136 4.10 -0.49 14.63
CA GLU A 136 5.54 -0.45 14.82
C GLU A 136 6.03 -1.29 16.01
N SER A 137 5.26 -1.39 17.10
CA SER A 137 5.60 -2.22 18.27
C SER A 137 5.67 -3.73 17.96
N LYS A 138 5.22 -4.15 16.78
CA LYS A 138 5.29 -5.52 16.24
C LYS A 138 6.31 -5.67 15.10
N MET A 139 6.82 -4.56 14.56
CA MET A 139 7.85 -4.57 13.52
C MET A 139 9.23 -4.88 14.13
N LYS A 140 9.60 -6.16 14.18
CA LYS A 140 10.94 -6.60 14.59
C LYS A 140 12.04 -6.05 13.67
N ASN A 141 11.82 -6.12 12.36
CA ASN A 141 12.67 -5.46 11.37
C ASN A 141 12.45 -3.93 11.43
N ARG A 142 13.42 -3.18 11.97
CA ARG A 142 13.35 -1.71 12.11
C ARG A 142 13.65 -0.97 10.79
N LYS A 143 13.05 -1.44 9.70
CA LYS A 143 13.13 -0.86 8.35
C LYS A 143 11.73 -0.74 7.77
N VAL A 144 11.50 0.34 7.01
CA VAL A 144 10.25 0.56 6.28
C VAL A 144 10.54 1.14 4.91
N VAL A 145 9.76 0.74 3.91
CA VAL A 145 9.71 1.38 2.59
C VAL A 145 8.41 2.13 2.46
N LEU A 146 8.44 3.35 1.92
CA LEU A 146 7.26 4.12 1.53
C LEU A 146 7.37 4.47 0.04
N LEU A 147 6.48 3.91 -0.78
CA LEU A 147 6.31 4.33 -2.16
C LEU A 147 5.56 5.66 -2.17
N LEU A 148 6.13 6.70 -2.80
CA LEU A 148 5.55 8.04 -2.86
C LEU A 148 5.11 8.36 -4.30
N SER A 149 3.80 8.44 -4.53
CA SER A 149 3.28 8.97 -5.79
C SER A 149 3.34 10.50 -5.78
N PRO A 150 3.88 11.17 -6.82
CA PRO A 150 3.84 12.64 -6.91
C PRO A 150 2.41 13.18 -6.80
N SER A 151 1.43 12.42 -7.29
CA SER A 151 0.00 12.79 -7.32
C SER A 151 -0.63 13.07 -5.95
N TRP A 152 -0.02 12.64 -4.84
CA TRP A 152 -0.50 12.95 -3.49
C TRP A 152 -0.15 14.40 -3.09
N PHE A 153 0.91 14.95 -3.65
CA PHE A 153 1.49 16.26 -3.29
C PHE A 153 0.90 17.42 -4.10
N TYR A 154 -0.28 17.25 -4.71
CA TYR A 154 -1.06 18.37 -5.23
C TYR A 154 -1.55 19.29 -4.09
N TRP A 155 -1.92 20.52 -4.43
CA TRP A 155 -2.20 21.62 -3.48
C TRP A 155 -3.16 21.29 -2.33
N GLY A 156 -4.16 20.43 -2.54
CA GLY A 156 -5.12 20.02 -1.51
C GLY A 156 -4.69 18.85 -0.62
N GLY A 157 -3.66 18.08 -1.01
CA GLY A 157 -3.30 16.82 -0.37
C GLY A 157 -4.42 15.76 -0.48
N VAL A 158 -4.53 14.89 0.53
CA VAL A 158 -5.65 13.95 0.64
C VAL A 158 -6.98 14.69 0.83
N SER A 159 -7.98 14.40 -0.01
CA SER A 159 -9.32 14.98 0.12
C SER A 159 -10.12 14.28 1.24
N GLN A 160 -11.15 14.97 1.76
CA GLN A 160 -12.04 14.41 2.77
C GLN A 160 -12.62 13.05 2.35
N TYR A 161 -13.24 12.96 1.15
CA TYR A 161 -13.78 11.71 0.61
C TYR A 161 -12.75 10.57 0.60
N HIS A 162 -11.55 10.83 0.07
CA HIS A 162 -10.46 9.85 0.00
C HIS A 162 -9.94 9.44 1.37
N TYR A 163 -9.91 10.36 2.34
CA TYR A 163 -9.51 10.04 3.71
C TYR A 163 -10.57 9.16 4.42
N ASN A 164 -11.86 9.49 4.29
CA ASN A 164 -12.94 8.69 4.90
C ASN A 164 -12.98 7.27 4.31
N LEU A 165 -12.72 7.09 3.00
CA LEU A 165 -12.58 5.78 2.36
C LEU A 165 -11.42 4.91 2.91
N ARG A 166 -10.49 5.49 3.68
CA ARG A 166 -9.28 4.82 4.21
C ARG A 166 -9.07 5.04 5.71
N PHE A 167 -10.05 5.60 6.41
CA PHE A 167 -9.97 5.80 7.85
C PHE A 167 -10.21 4.47 8.58
N SER A 168 -9.14 3.86 9.07
CA SER A 168 -9.23 2.67 9.92
C SER A 168 -9.30 3.07 11.40
N GLU A 169 -10.52 3.04 11.96
CA GLU A 169 -10.80 3.40 13.36
C GLU A 169 -9.97 2.56 14.36
N ILE A 170 -9.65 1.31 14.00
CA ILE A 170 -8.84 0.41 14.83
C ILE A 170 -7.34 0.77 14.80
N MET A 171 -6.78 1.05 13.62
CA MET A 171 -5.39 1.54 13.50
C MET A 171 -5.23 2.89 14.22
N TYR A 172 -6.23 3.77 14.12
CA TYR A 172 -6.25 5.02 14.85
C TYR A 172 -6.24 4.81 16.37
N LEU A 173 -7.02 3.85 16.89
CA LEU A 173 -7.04 3.53 18.31
C LEU A 173 -5.72 2.92 18.80
N ASP A 174 -5.10 2.01 18.05
CA ASP A 174 -3.81 1.43 18.43
C ASP A 174 -2.65 2.43 18.34
N LEU A 175 -2.63 3.31 17.33
CA LEU A 175 -1.75 4.49 17.29
C LEU A 175 -1.89 5.33 18.57
N MET A 176 -3.13 5.67 18.95
CA MET A 176 -3.37 6.54 20.10
C MET A 176 -2.99 5.88 21.43
N LYS A 177 -3.13 4.56 21.54
CA LYS A 177 -2.66 3.75 22.68
C LYS A 177 -1.14 3.59 22.73
N ASN A 178 -0.44 3.56 21.59
CA ASN A 178 0.99 3.24 21.53
C ASN A 178 1.84 4.31 22.26
N LYS A 179 2.61 3.92 23.28
CA LYS A 179 3.39 4.86 24.11
C LYS A 179 4.66 5.36 23.41
N ASP A 180 5.19 4.60 22.46
CA ASP A 180 6.48 4.88 21.81
C ASP A 180 6.34 5.90 20.67
N VAL A 181 5.10 6.17 20.23
CA VAL A 181 4.75 7.22 19.26
C VAL A 181 4.64 8.58 19.97
N PRO A 182 5.38 9.62 19.54
CA PRO A 182 5.36 10.94 20.18
C PRO A 182 3.97 11.57 20.25
N LEU A 183 3.65 12.21 21.38
CA LEU A 183 2.40 12.96 21.57
C LEU A 183 2.22 14.08 20.52
N ALA A 184 3.30 14.67 20.01
CA ALA A 184 3.26 15.65 18.93
C ALA A 184 2.75 15.03 17.61
N SER A 185 3.26 13.86 17.21
CA SER A 185 2.79 13.13 16.03
C SER A 185 1.33 12.70 16.18
N LYS A 186 0.93 12.26 17.38
CA LYS A 186 -0.48 11.94 17.67
C LYS A 186 -1.38 13.18 17.59
N LYS A 187 -0.98 14.33 18.15
CA LYS A 187 -1.71 15.61 18.05
C LYS A 187 -1.92 16.00 16.59
N TYR A 188 -0.86 15.98 15.80
CA TYR A 188 -0.91 16.27 14.37
C TYR A 188 -1.88 15.33 13.63
N ILE A 189 -1.79 14.02 13.84
CA ILE A 189 -2.71 13.05 13.23
C ILE A 189 -4.15 13.31 13.69
N ALA A 190 -4.39 13.59 14.97
CA ALA A 190 -5.71 13.88 15.51
C ALA A 190 -6.37 15.13 14.90
N GLU A 191 -5.62 16.24 14.81
CA GLU A 191 -6.08 17.49 14.19
C GLU A 191 -6.36 17.31 12.69
N ARG A 192 -5.51 16.55 11.99
CA ARG A 192 -5.72 16.20 10.58
C ARG A 192 -6.92 15.28 10.39
N SER A 193 -7.12 14.29 11.25
CA SER A 193 -8.29 13.40 11.21
C SER A 193 -9.59 14.17 11.45
N GLU A 194 -9.65 15.05 12.47
CA GLU A 194 -10.86 15.84 12.74
C GLU A 194 -11.20 16.85 11.63
N SER A 195 -10.19 17.38 10.91
CA SER A 195 -10.43 18.25 9.74
C SER A 195 -10.85 17.49 8.46
N LEU A 196 -10.61 16.18 8.40
CA LEU A 196 -10.86 15.36 7.22
C LEU A 196 -12.09 14.44 7.32
N ILE A 197 -12.47 14.00 8.52
CA ILE A 197 -13.60 13.08 8.71
C ILE A 197 -14.93 13.82 8.60
N THR A 198 -15.81 13.34 7.72
CA THR A 198 -17.11 13.96 7.43
C THR A 198 -18.28 13.20 8.01
N ASP A 199 -18.11 11.92 8.34
CA ASP A 199 -19.14 11.17 9.07
C ASP A 199 -19.19 11.63 10.54
N ALA A 200 -20.34 12.16 10.96
CA ALA A 200 -20.53 12.70 12.31
C ALA A 200 -20.35 11.63 13.40
N GLY A 201 -20.69 10.38 13.12
CA GLY A 201 -20.54 9.26 14.05
C GLY A 201 -19.08 8.88 14.28
N ILE A 202 -18.27 8.78 13.21
CA ILE A 202 -16.83 8.57 13.28
C ILE A 202 -16.17 9.77 13.96
N LEU A 203 -16.51 11.00 13.56
CA LEU A 203 -15.94 12.22 14.12
C LEU A 203 -16.19 12.34 15.64
N ALA A 204 -17.39 12.01 16.11
CA ALA A 204 -17.71 11.98 17.55
C ALA A 204 -16.87 10.93 18.31
N ARG A 205 -16.62 9.76 17.70
CA ARG A 205 -15.74 8.72 18.28
C ARG A 205 -14.28 9.18 18.32
N VAL A 206 -13.78 9.76 17.23
CA VAL A 206 -12.42 10.33 17.14
C VAL A 206 -12.21 11.44 18.17
N ARG A 207 -13.16 12.37 18.32
CA ARG A 207 -13.13 13.40 19.38
C ARG A 207 -13.05 12.82 20.78
N ARG A 208 -13.79 11.74 21.05
CA ARG A 208 -13.69 11.02 22.34
C ARG A 208 -12.31 10.39 22.53
N TYR A 209 -11.73 9.79 21.49
CA TYR A 209 -10.36 9.23 21.55
C TYR A 209 -9.33 10.34 21.80
N ASN A 210 -9.50 11.49 21.18
CA ASN A 210 -8.61 12.64 21.35
C ASN A 210 -8.72 13.22 22.77
N SER A 211 -9.94 13.32 23.32
CA SER A 211 -10.15 13.66 24.73
C SER A 211 -9.39 12.72 25.68
N ILE A 212 -9.47 11.41 25.44
CA ILE A 212 -8.81 10.38 26.27
C ILE A 212 -7.28 10.40 26.13
N PHE A 213 -6.76 10.32 24.91
CA PHE A 213 -5.34 10.03 24.62
C PHE A 213 -4.48 11.27 24.34
N ILE A 214 -5.08 12.40 23.94
CA ILE A 214 -4.38 13.67 23.66
C ILE A 214 -4.55 14.66 24.81
N GLN A 215 -5.75 14.75 25.38
CA GLN A 215 -6.09 15.70 26.46
C GLN A 215 -6.02 15.07 27.87
N GLY A 216 -5.74 13.77 27.98
CA GLY A 216 -5.61 13.04 29.25
C GLY A 216 -6.92 12.77 30.00
N LYS A 217 -8.08 13.13 29.43
CA LYS A 217 -9.40 13.03 30.06
C LYS A 217 -9.92 11.59 30.00
N SER A 218 -9.34 10.70 30.81
CA SER A 218 -9.60 9.25 30.80
C SER A 218 -10.30 8.77 32.08
N SER A 219 -11.61 8.47 31.98
CA SER A 219 -12.36 7.83 33.08
C SER A 219 -12.27 6.29 33.03
N ALA A 220 -12.71 5.62 34.11
CA ALA A 220 -12.91 4.17 34.11
C ALA A 220 -13.98 3.73 33.08
N VAL A 221 -15.02 4.55 32.87
CA VAL A 221 -16.05 4.32 31.85
C VAL A 221 -15.46 4.38 30.45
N ASP A 222 -14.53 5.30 30.19
CA ASP A 222 -13.81 5.40 28.92
C ASP A 222 -12.92 4.19 28.68
N LYS A 223 -12.16 3.74 29.69
CA LYS A 223 -11.36 2.50 29.59
C LYS A 223 -12.25 1.29 29.23
N LYS A 224 -13.43 1.15 29.86
CA LYS A 224 -14.43 0.12 29.55
C LYS A 224 -15.15 0.32 28.19
N TYR A 225 -15.21 1.55 27.68
CA TYR A 225 -15.71 1.86 26.34
C TYR A 225 -14.69 1.48 25.26
N ILE A 226 -13.44 1.93 25.40
CA ILE A 226 -12.34 1.61 24.48
C ILE A 226 -12.13 0.09 24.39
N ALA A 227 -12.07 -0.62 25.51
CA ALA A 227 -11.90 -2.08 25.51
C ALA A 227 -13.03 -2.81 24.75
N ARG A 228 -14.29 -2.41 24.96
CA ARG A 228 -15.44 -2.99 24.23
C ARG A 228 -15.42 -2.62 22.74
N ARG A 229 -15.11 -1.37 22.40
CA ARG A 229 -15.05 -0.92 20.99
C ARG A 229 -13.92 -1.60 20.24
N MET A 230 -12.73 -1.74 20.85
CA MET A 230 -11.63 -2.52 20.30
C MET A 230 -12.01 -3.99 20.06
N LYS A 231 -12.67 -4.64 21.02
CA LYS A 231 -13.13 -6.03 20.85
C LYS A 231 -14.13 -6.18 19.69
N ALA A 232 -15.05 -5.22 19.54
CA ALA A 232 -16.02 -5.21 18.44
C ALA A 232 -15.37 -4.93 17.08
N LEU A 233 -14.46 -3.95 16.99
CA LEU A 233 -13.73 -3.61 15.76
C LEU A 233 -12.85 -4.78 15.29
N ASN A 234 -12.07 -5.39 16.19
CA ASN A 234 -11.29 -6.59 15.87
C ASN A 234 -12.21 -7.71 15.36
N LYS A 235 -13.25 -8.10 16.11
CA LYS A 235 -14.15 -9.18 15.68
C LYS A 235 -14.70 -8.95 14.28
N ALA A 236 -15.12 -7.74 13.94
CA ALA A 236 -15.63 -7.41 12.61
C ALA A 236 -14.55 -7.50 11.52
N ALA A 237 -13.41 -6.82 11.71
CA ALA A 237 -12.32 -6.79 10.73
C ALA A 237 -11.69 -8.17 10.52
N ASP A 238 -11.51 -8.94 11.59
CA ASP A 238 -10.94 -10.28 11.55
C ASP A 238 -11.91 -11.27 10.88
N SER A 239 -13.23 -11.11 11.09
CA SER A 239 -14.24 -11.94 10.41
C SER A 239 -14.27 -11.64 8.90
N ALA A 240 -14.21 -10.37 8.50
CA ALA A 240 -14.13 -9.97 7.08
C ALA A 240 -12.83 -10.47 6.43
N ALA A 241 -11.69 -10.30 7.11
CA ALA A 241 -10.39 -10.78 6.66
C ALA A 241 -10.35 -12.32 6.56
N ALA A 242 -10.93 -13.06 7.51
CA ALA A 242 -10.97 -14.53 7.46
C ALA A 242 -11.79 -15.07 6.27
N VAL A 243 -12.95 -14.46 5.99
CA VAL A 243 -13.77 -14.78 4.81
C VAL A 243 -12.99 -14.47 3.52
N ALA A 244 -12.38 -13.29 3.43
CA ALA A 244 -11.57 -12.89 2.28
C ALA A 244 -10.33 -13.79 2.08
N MET A 245 -9.62 -14.16 3.16
CA MET A 245 -8.49 -15.09 3.13
C MET A 245 -8.90 -16.50 2.72
N THR A 246 -10.15 -16.90 2.95
CA THR A 246 -10.68 -18.20 2.55
C THR A 246 -11.11 -18.19 1.08
N LYS A 247 -11.76 -17.11 0.62
CA LYS A 247 -12.12 -16.90 -0.78
C LYS A 247 -10.89 -16.76 -1.71
N ASP A 248 -9.81 -16.19 -1.21
CA ASP A 248 -8.57 -15.95 -1.96
C ASP A 248 -7.48 -17.04 -1.68
N ASP A 249 -7.88 -18.21 -1.18
CA ASP A 249 -7.03 -19.40 -0.88
C ASP A 249 -5.85 -19.21 0.10
N ILE A 250 -5.77 -18.07 0.78
CA ILE A 250 -4.70 -17.78 1.76
C ILE A 250 -4.78 -18.71 2.98
N THR A 251 -5.98 -19.17 3.37
CA THR A 251 -6.14 -20.18 4.45
C THR A 251 -5.73 -21.59 4.04
N SER A 252 -5.72 -21.90 2.74
CA SER A 252 -5.32 -23.19 2.15
C SER A 252 -3.79 -23.38 2.14
N ILE A 253 -3.01 -22.28 2.07
CA ILE A 253 -1.54 -22.32 1.98
C ILE A 253 -0.92 -22.88 3.27
N PRO A 254 0.05 -23.82 3.23
CA PRO A 254 0.64 -24.41 4.43
C PRO A 254 1.26 -23.41 5.41
N LYS A 255 1.24 -23.76 6.70
CA LYS A 255 1.98 -23.05 7.76
C LYS A 255 3.42 -23.56 7.93
N ASP A 256 3.89 -24.41 7.02
CA ASP A 256 5.27 -24.88 7.01
C ASP A 256 6.23 -23.69 6.82
N LYS A 257 7.43 -23.80 7.37
CA LYS A 257 8.46 -22.77 7.19
C LYS A 257 8.82 -22.65 5.70
N PHE A 258 9.03 -21.42 5.26
CA PHE A 258 9.40 -21.12 3.89
C PHE A 258 10.91 -21.37 3.68
N THR A 259 11.27 -22.14 2.66
CA THR A 259 12.67 -22.40 2.27
C THR A 259 13.08 -21.56 1.06
N TYR A 260 14.34 -21.14 1.03
CA TYR A 260 14.91 -20.33 -0.07
C TYR A 260 16.39 -20.65 -0.26
N ASN A 261 16.93 -20.40 -1.45
CA ASN A 261 18.37 -20.49 -1.68
C ASN A 261 19.03 -19.17 -1.24
N LYS A 262 19.98 -19.24 -0.29
CA LYS A 262 20.72 -18.06 0.24
C LYS A 262 21.44 -17.26 -0.85
N SER A 263 21.94 -17.95 -1.87
CA SER A 263 22.68 -17.37 -3.00
C SER A 263 21.78 -16.91 -4.15
N PHE A 264 20.44 -17.01 -4.02
CA PHE A 264 19.53 -16.57 -5.08
C PHE A 264 19.37 -15.04 -5.08
N VAL A 265 20.06 -14.41 -6.04
CA VAL A 265 19.82 -13.04 -6.47
C VAL A 265 18.95 -13.06 -7.74
N PRO A 266 17.83 -12.31 -7.82
CA PRO A 266 17.07 -12.19 -9.05
C PRO A 266 17.92 -11.62 -10.19
N ASP A 267 17.86 -12.20 -11.40
CA ASP A 267 18.52 -11.60 -12.58
C ASP A 267 17.79 -10.34 -13.02
N TRP A 268 18.22 -9.22 -12.46
CA TRP A 268 17.70 -7.89 -12.75
C TRP A 268 17.89 -7.47 -14.21
N LYS A 269 18.90 -8.01 -14.93
CA LYS A 269 19.15 -7.67 -16.33
C LYS A 269 18.13 -8.38 -17.22
N ASN A 270 17.99 -9.70 -17.05
CA ASN A 270 16.99 -10.48 -17.78
C ASN A 270 15.55 -10.07 -17.42
N LEU A 271 15.23 -9.77 -16.15
CA LEU A 271 13.91 -9.28 -15.77
C LEU A 271 13.56 -7.95 -16.46
N VAL A 272 14.49 -7.00 -16.57
CA VAL A 272 14.26 -5.75 -17.31
C VAL A 272 14.12 -6.00 -18.82
N SER A 273 14.99 -6.81 -19.42
CA SER A 273 14.91 -7.16 -20.84
C SER A 273 13.60 -7.88 -21.19
N SER A 274 13.19 -8.83 -20.33
CA SER A 274 11.92 -9.55 -20.44
C SER A 274 10.73 -8.60 -20.37
N ALA A 275 10.69 -7.69 -19.39
CA ALA A 275 9.59 -6.75 -19.27
C ALA A 275 9.48 -5.82 -20.48
N VAL A 276 10.61 -5.35 -21.01
CA VAL A 276 10.66 -4.56 -22.25
C VAL A 276 10.18 -5.38 -23.44
N ALA A 277 10.55 -6.66 -23.54
CA ALA A 277 10.09 -7.54 -24.63
C ALA A 277 8.59 -7.86 -24.54
N GLU A 278 8.07 -8.12 -23.33
CA GLU A 278 6.65 -8.39 -23.08
C GLU A 278 5.74 -7.16 -23.29
N ASP A 279 6.28 -5.94 -23.15
CA ASP A 279 5.55 -4.68 -23.32
C ASP A 279 5.70 -4.03 -24.71
N LYS A 280 6.64 -4.50 -25.55
CA LYS A 280 6.71 -4.13 -26.98
C LYS A 280 5.40 -4.47 -27.69
N GLY A 281 4.96 -3.59 -28.58
CA GLY A 281 3.73 -3.78 -29.36
C GLY A 281 2.43 -3.55 -28.59
N LYS A 282 2.47 -3.27 -27.28
CA LYS A 282 1.28 -3.05 -26.42
C LYS A 282 1.17 -1.63 -25.87
N ARG A 283 2.07 -0.73 -26.26
CA ARG A 283 2.18 0.67 -25.79
C ARG A 283 2.69 1.57 -26.92
N ASN A 284 1.96 1.57 -28.03
CA ASN A 284 2.37 2.19 -29.30
C ASN A 284 1.77 3.58 -29.49
N ASN A 285 0.74 3.96 -28.71
CA ASN A 285 0.22 5.33 -28.67
C ASN A 285 1.29 6.36 -28.24
N PRO A 286 1.13 7.66 -28.57
CA PRO A 286 2.14 8.70 -28.31
C PRO A 286 2.58 8.88 -26.85
N TYR A 287 1.81 8.34 -25.90
CA TYR A 287 2.06 8.47 -24.46
C TYR A 287 2.66 7.21 -23.83
N TYR A 288 2.89 6.14 -24.59
CA TYR A 288 3.34 4.84 -24.08
C TYR A 288 2.50 4.29 -22.91
N ILE A 289 1.21 4.65 -22.89
CA ILE A 289 0.19 4.02 -22.03
C ILE A 289 -0.12 2.63 -22.60
N ASP A 290 -0.59 1.68 -21.80
CA ASP A 290 -1.18 0.42 -22.31
C ASP A 290 -2.23 0.69 -23.40
N ASP A 291 -2.10 0.09 -24.58
CA ASP A 291 -2.93 0.46 -25.74
C ASP A 291 -4.41 0.13 -25.53
N GLU A 292 -4.76 -0.91 -24.76
CA GLU A 292 -6.15 -1.22 -24.40
C GLU A 292 -6.73 -0.13 -23.47
N ARG A 293 -5.98 0.24 -22.41
CA ARG A 293 -6.33 1.38 -21.54
C ARG A 293 -6.40 2.69 -22.32
N TYR A 294 -5.52 2.87 -23.31
CA TYR A 294 -5.51 4.08 -24.13
C TYR A 294 -6.79 4.19 -24.96
N GLN A 295 -7.14 3.17 -25.74
CA GLN A 295 -8.34 3.20 -26.57
C GLN A 295 -9.64 3.27 -25.74
N LYS A 296 -9.74 2.52 -24.63
CA LYS A 296 -10.95 2.48 -23.79
C LYS A 296 -11.16 3.72 -22.90
N LYS A 297 -10.12 4.55 -22.65
CA LYS A 297 -10.19 5.65 -21.67
C LYS A 297 -9.42 6.90 -22.07
N TYR A 298 -8.12 6.79 -22.33
CA TYR A 298 -7.25 7.97 -22.40
C TYR A 298 -7.33 8.71 -23.74
N SER A 299 -7.65 8.04 -24.84
CA SER A 299 -7.86 8.61 -26.18
C SER A 299 -8.85 9.79 -26.15
N ALA A 300 -10.07 9.54 -25.64
CA ALA A 300 -11.12 10.55 -25.46
C ALA A 300 -10.74 11.64 -24.44
N GLN A 301 -9.80 11.37 -23.53
CA GLN A 301 -9.35 12.33 -22.52
C GLN A 301 -8.27 13.29 -23.03
N VAL A 302 -7.57 13.02 -24.13
CA VAL A 302 -6.47 13.87 -24.65
C VAL A 302 -6.92 15.32 -24.86
N ALA A 303 -8.03 15.54 -25.57
CA ALA A 303 -8.51 16.87 -25.92
C ALA A 303 -8.86 17.73 -24.69
N TYR A 304 -9.49 17.13 -23.67
CA TYR A 304 -9.83 17.80 -22.41
C TYR A 304 -8.62 17.96 -21.47
N SER A 305 -7.67 17.01 -21.52
CA SER A 305 -6.49 17.01 -20.66
C SER A 305 -5.43 18.02 -21.10
N LYS A 306 -5.40 18.41 -22.38
CA LYS A 306 -4.38 19.29 -22.95
C LYS A 306 -4.31 20.64 -22.21
N GLY A 307 -3.17 20.91 -21.56
CA GLY A 307 -2.96 22.13 -20.77
C GLY A 307 -3.77 22.24 -19.46
N SER A 308 -4.56 21.22 -19.09
CA SER A 308 -5.44 21.22 -17.90
C SER A 308 -4.71 21.43 -16.56
N GLN A 309 -3.41 21.15 -16.50
CA GLN A 309 -2.56 21.24 -15.32
C GLN A 309 -1.45 22.28 -15.47
N LYS A 310 -1.54 23.19 -16.47
CA LYS A 310 -0.53 24.24 -16.71
C LYS A 310 -0.24 25.13 -15.49
N ASN A 311 -1.24 25.32 -14.62
CA ASN A 311 -1.17 26.11 -13.38
C ASN A 311 -0.95 25.24 -12.12
N MET A 312 -0.84 23.91 -12.26
CA MET A 312 -0.65 22.99 -11.13
C MET A 312 0.82 22.99 -10.69
N SER A 313 1.08 22.82 -9.39
CA SER A 313 2.44 22.83 -8.84
C SER A 313 2.57 21.90 -7.64
N PHE A 314 3.79 21.42 -7.39
CA PHE A 314 4.20 20.67 -6.20
C PHE A 314 4.91 21.57 -5.16
N GLU A 315 4.86 22.90 -5.31
CA GLU A 315 5.55 23.80 -4.38
C GLU A 315 4.89 23.81 -2.98
N TYR A 316 3.57 23.63 -2.90
CA TYR A 316 2.80 23.61 -1.66
C TYR A 316 1.79 22.46 -1.64
N SER A 317 1.74 21.72 -0.54
CA SER A 317 0.72 20.69 -0.26
C SER A 317 0.71 20.35 1.24
N PRO A 318 -0.47 20.06 1.85
CA PRO A 318 -0.57 19.45 3.18
C PRO A 318 0.22 18.14 3.30
N GLU A 319 0.31 17.37 2.21
CA GLU A 319 0.94 16.05 2.21
C GLU A 319 2.45 16.10 2.57
N TYR A 320 3.12 17.24 2.37
CA TYR A 320 4.49 17.45 2.87
C TYR A 320 4.60 17.53 4.40
N LYS A 321 3.53 17.91 5.10
CA LYS A 321 3.45 17.85 6.57
C LYS A 321 3.03 16.44 7.02
N ASP A 322 2.11 15.81 6.30
CA ASP A 322 1.70 14.43 6.56
C ASP A 322 2.88 13.44 6.39
N LEU A 323 3.75 13.64 5.40
CA LEU A 323 5.02 12.91 5.21
C LEU A 323 6.04 13.19 6.34
N ARG A 324 6.11 14.42 6.85
CA ARG A 324 6.96 14.71 8.02
C ARG A 324 6.49 13.94 9.26
N CYS A 325 5.17 13.87 9.48
CA CYS A 325 4.61 13.08 10.58
C CYS A 325 4.96 11.59 10.46
N PHE A 326 4.92 11.00 9.26
CA PHE A 326 5.40 9.64 9.03
C PHE A 326 6.87 9.46 9.47
N LEU A 327 7.73 10.42 9.13
CA LEU A 327 9.16 10.39 9.46
C LEU A 327 9.47 10.75 10.92
N ASP A 328 8.65 11.56 11.59
CA ASP A 328 8.71 11.80 13.03
C ASP A 328 8.51 10.49 13.80
N ILE A 329 7.51 9.68 13.40
CA ILE A 329 7.26 8.34 13.94
C ILE A 329 8.44 7.42 13.65
N CYS A 330 8.94 7.37 12.41
CA CYS A 330 10.14 6.58 12.08
C CYS A 330 11.33 6.95 12.97
N LYS A 331 11.61 8.24 13.14
CA LYS A 331 12.74 8.74 13.93
C LYS A 331 12.62 8.40 15.41
N ALA A 332 11.45 8.64 16.02
CA ALA A 332 11.20 8.34 17.43
C ALA A 332 11.28 6.82 17.71
N CYS A 333 10.63 6.02 16.86
CA CYS A 333 10.60 4.56 16.97
C CYS A 333 11.88 3.88 16.43
N LYS A 334 12.93 4.64 16.07
CA LYS A 334 14.23 4.13 15.57
C LYS A 334 14.13 3.24 14.32
N ILE A 335 13.18 3.53 13.44
CA ILE A 335 12.95 2.83 12.16
C ILE A 335 13.67 3.57 11.02
N LYS A 336 14.47 2.84 10.24
CA LYS A 336 15.11 3.35 9.03
C LYS A 336 14.10 3.38 7.88
N ALA A 337 13.87 4.55 7.28
CA ALA A 337 12.96 4.69 6.15
C ALA A 337 13.70 4.75 4.81
N LEU A 338 13.16 4.06 3.80
CA LEU A 338 13.45 4.29 2.38
C LEU A 338 12.22 4.91 1.71
N LEU A 339 12.37 6.13 1.20
CA LEU A 339 11.38 6.80 0.37
C LEU A 339 11.65 6.47 -1.11
N VAL A 340 10.70 5.82 -1.77
CA VAL A 340 10.78 5.49 -3.21
C VAL A 340 9.91 6.46 -3.97
N GLU A 341 10.52 7.43 -4.65
CA GLU A 341 9.78 8.43 -5.41
C GLU A 341 9.38 7.85 -6.76
N LEU A 342 8.08 7.67 -6.98
CA LEU A 342 7.54 7.13 -8.22
C LEU A 342 7.61 8.20 -9.33
N PRO A 343 7.84 7.82 -10.60
CA PRO A 343 7.72 8.75 -11.71
C PRO A 343 6.26 8.95 -12.11
N MET A 344 5.99 10.01 -12.86
CA MET A 344 4.77 10.15 -13.66
C MET A 344 5.07 9.74 -15.12
N ASN A 345 4.04 9.48 -15.92
CA ASN A 345 4.23 9.34 -17.37
C ASN A 345 4.56 10.70 -17.99
N GLY A 346 5.84 10.93 -18.32
CA GLY A 346 6.32 12.24 -18.76
C GLY A 346 5.62 12.75 -20.02
N TYR A 347 5.39 11.86 -21.00
CA TYR A 347 4.68 12.17 -22.24
C TYR A 347 3.24 12.66 -21.98
N TRP A 348 2.53 12.03 -21.04
CA TRP A 348 1.17 12.44 -20.69
C TRP A 348 1.15 13.77 -19.94
N TYR A 349 2.02 13.93 -18.94
CA TYR A 349 2.00 15.12 -18.08
C TYR A 349 2.61 16.38 -18.73
N ASP A 350 3.48 16.23 -19.73
CA ASP A 350 3.86 17.36 -20.59
C ASP A 350 2.66 17.86 -21.41
N MET A 351 1.83 16.94 -21.94
CA MET A 351 0.58 17.29 -22.64
C MET A 351 -0.45 17.96 -21.70
N THR A 352 -0.52 17.59 -20.42
CA THR A 352 -1.35 18.33 -19.44
C THR A 352 -0.77 19.67 -19.02
N GLY A 353 0.49 19.98 -19.35
CA GLY A 353 1.18 21.21 -18.94
C GLY A 353 1.83 21.14 -17.55
N LEU A 354 1.82 19.97 -16.89
CA LEU A 354 2.61 19.69 -15.69
C LEU A 354 3.99 19.15 -16.12
N ASP A 355 4.78 20.02 -16.74
CA ASP A 355 6.07 19.70 -17.35
C ASP A 355 7.12 19.14 -16.36
N ALA A 356 8.19 18.54 -16.89
CA ALA A 356 9.29 17.99 -16.09
C ALA A 356 9.97 19.01 -15.15
N GLY A 357 9.92 20.31 -15.44
CA GLY A 357 10.40 21.36 -14.54
C GLY A 357 9.54 21.43 -13.28
N LYS A 358 8.21 21.47 -13.44
CA LYS A 358 7.25 21.40 -12.33
C LYS A 358 7.35 20.07 -11.58
N ARG A 359 7.41 18.93 -12.28
CA ARG A 359 7.50 17.59 -11.64
C ARG A 359 8.77 17.41 -10.80
N ARG A 360 9.91 18.00 -11.19
CA ARG A 360 11.15 18.01 -10.38
C ARG A 360 11.05 18.76 -9.05
N ILE A 361 10.03 19.60 -8.83
CA ILE A 361 9.82 20.24 -7.52
C ILE A 361 9.49 19.21 -6.44
N PHE A 362 8.70 18.18 -6.77
CA PHE A 362 8.33 17.11 -5.84
C PHE A 362 9.57 16.40 -5.27
N VAL A 363 10.51 15.99 -6.14
CA VAL A 363 11.80 15.38 -5.74
C VAL A 363 12.58 16.31 -4.82
N LYS A 364 12.81 17.57 -5.23
CA LYS A 364 13.55 18.55 -4.41
C LYS A 364 12.95 18.74 -3.02
N LYS A 365 11.62 18.66 -2.88
CA LYS A 365 10.90 18.76 -1.61
C LYS A 365 11.04 17.48 -0.78
N VAL A 366 10.92 16.30 -1.40
CA VAL A 366 11.04 15.00 -0.72
C VAL A 366 12.49 14.71 -0.31
N ASP A 367 13.50 14.90 -1.16
CA ASP A 367 14.92 14.78 -0.77
C ASP A 367 15.26 15.74 0.38
N LYS A 368 14.79 17.01 0.34
CA LYS A 368 15.00 17.98 1.43
C LYS A 368 14.29 17.58 2.74
N ILE A 369 13.17 16.86 2.66
CA ILE A 369 12.53 16.25 3.83
C ILE A 369 13.37 15.07 4.31
N ALA A 370 13.69 14.11 3.44
CA ALA A 370 14.42 12.88 3.77
C ALA A 370 15.75 13.16 4.46
N ALA A 371 16.54 14.11 3.93
CA ALA A 371 17.82 14.52 4.50
C ALA A 371 17.68 15.03 5.95
N ALA A 372 16.63 15.79 6.27
CA ALA A 372 16.38 16.30 7.62
C ALA A 372 16.02 15.21 8.65
N TYR A 373 15.67 14.00 8.19
CA TYR A 373 15.36 12.83 9.02
C TYR A 373 16.40 11.70 8.91
N GLY A 374 17.42 11.84 8.06
CA GLY A 374 18.36 10.75 7.74
C GLY A 374 17.72 9.58 7.00
N ALA A 375 16.59 9.79 6.32
CA ALA A 375 15.92 8.77 5.51
C ALA A 375 16.63 8.61 4.15
N ALA A 376 16.67 7.38 3.64
CA ALA A 376 17.21 7.11 2.31
C ALA A 376 16.18 7.45 1.23
N THR A 377 16.61 7.92 0.06
CA THR A 377 15.74 8.13 -1.11
C THR A 377 16.14 7.24 -2.29
N ALA A 378 15.15 6.90 -3.13
CA ALA A 378 15.34 6.20 -4.38
C ALA A 378 14.43 6.81 -5.46
N SER A 379 14.89 7.89 -6.08
CA SER A 379 14.14 8.58 -7.13
C SER A 379 14.07 7.78 -8.42
N PHE A 380 12.87 7.61 -8.96
CA PHE A 380 12.63 7.07 -10.30
C PHE A 380 12.19 8.12 -11.32
N THR A 381 12.14 9.41 -10.95
CA THR A 381 11.78 10.51 -11.88
C THR A 381 12.69 10.65 -13.10
N LYS A 382 13.94 10.14 -13.05
CA LYS A 382 14.78 9.96 -14.24
C LYS A 382 14.28 8.87 -15.21
N GLN A 383 13.09 8.31 -14.99
CA GLN A 383 12.45 7.29 -15.83
C GLN A 383 11.08 7.73 -16.39
N GLU A 384 10.64 8.99 -16.19
CA GLU A 384 9.34 9.49 -16.67
C GLU A 384 9.12 9.32 -18.19
N TYR A 385 10.20 9.43 -18.97
CA TYR A 385 10.21 9.23 -20.43
C TYR A 385 10.75 7.85 -20.85
N SER A 386 10.95 6.94 -19.88
CA SER A 386 11.49 5.62 -20.17
C SER A 386 10.38 4.70 -20.66
N LYS A 387 10.36 4.42 -21.97
CA LYS A 387 9.42 3.48 -22.60
C LYS A 387 9.27 2.20 -21.75
N TYR A 388 8.03 1.74 -21.62
CA TYR A 388 7.62 0.55 -20.87
C TYR A 388 7.88 0.60 -19.34
N PHE A 389 8.26 1.74 -18.76
CA PHE A 389 8.36 1.86 -17.29
C PHE A 389 6.97 2.02 -16.64
N MET A 390 6.07 2.76 -17.29
CA MET A 390 4.68 2.99 -16.85
C MET A 390 3.70 2.06 -17.56
N LEU A 391 2.61 1.71 -16.88
CA LEU A 391 1.45 1.00 -17.41
C LEU A 391 0.37 1.97 -17.91
N ASP A 392 0.21 3.10 -17.21
CA ASP A 392 -0.65 4.19 -17.64
C ASP A 392 -0.01 5.56 -17.33
N THR A 393 -0.76 6.49 -16.74
CA THR A 393 -0.27 7.83 -16.40
C THR A 393 0.50 7.84 -15.08
N VAL A 394 0.18 6.93 -14.14
CA VAL A 394 0.72 6.92 -12.77
C VAL A 394 1.09 5.53 -12.25
N HIS A 395 0.58 4.44 -12.83
CA HIS A 395 0.90 3.08 -12.39
C HIS A 395 2.09 2.47 -13.14
N LEU A 396 2.77 1.54 -12.47
CA LEU A 396 4.00 0.89 -12.95
C LEU A 396 3.72 -0.28 -13.90
N ALA A 397 4.54 -0.40 -14.94
CA ALA A 397 4.65 -1.59 -15.80
C ALA A 397 5.78 -2.51 -15.32
N GLY A 398 6.04 -3.62 -16.04
CA GLY A 398 6.97 -4.67 -15.61
C GLY A 398 8.39 -4.17 -15.35
N LYS A 399 8.89 -3.26 -16.21
CA LYS A 399 10.21 -2.62 -16.04
C LYS A 399 10.25 -1.72 -14.80
N GLY A 400 9.19 -0.95 -14.56
CA GLY A 400 9.06 -0.09 -13.38
C GLY A 400 9.06 -0.91 -12.09
N TRP A 401 8.20 -1.92 -12.02
CA TRP A 401 8.15 -2.86 -10.89
C TRP A 401 9.48 -3.57 -10.65
N THR A 402 10.16 -4.04 -11.70
CA THR A 402 11.48 -4.71 -11.58
C THR A 402 12.51 -3.79 -10.95
N LEU A 403 12.61 -2.54 -11.42
CA LEU A 403 13.63 -1.60 -10.98
C LEU A 403 13.36 -1.06 -9.56
N ILE A 404 12.10 -0.86 -9.18
CA ILE A 404 11.69 -0.54 -7.81
C ILE A 404 11.95 -1.72 -6.87
N ASN A 405 11.60 -2.95 -7.27
CA ASN A 405 11.88 -4.15 -6.47
C ASN A 405 13.38 -4.41 -6.30
N LYS A 406 14.23 -3.99 -7.25
CA LYS A 406 15.70 -3.99 -7.07
C LYS A 406 16.16 -3.07 -5.93
N LYS A 407 15.54 -1.89 -5.76
CA LYS A 407 15.84 -0.99 -4.64
C LYS A 407 15.34 -1.56 -3.31
N ILE A 408 14.13 -2.15 -3.29
CA ILE A 408 13.57 -2.81 -2.11
C ILE A 408 14.44 -4.00 -1.68
N TYR A 409 14.88 -4.84 -2.61
CA TYR A 409 15.82 -5.95 -2.36
C TYR A 409 17.12 -5.46 -1.71
N ASN A 410 17.76 -4.45 -2.31
CA ASN A 410 19.01 -3.89 -1.82
C ASN A 410 18.88 -3.21 -0.44
N PHE A 411 17.68 -2.78 -0.05
CA PHE A 411 17.38 -2.19 1.26
C PHE A 411 16.95 -3.22 2.31
N ALA A 412 16.37 -4.35 1.89
CA ALA A 412 16.18 -5.51 2.74
C ALA A 412 17.53 -6.12 3.15
N ALA A 413 18.43 -6.31 2.18
CA ALA A 413 19.72 -7.00 2.33
C ALA A 413 20.85 -6.16 3.00
N ARG A 414 20.63 -4.87 3.24
CA ARG A 414 21.54 -3.96 3.96
C ARG A 414 20.84 -3.41 5.20
#